data_AF-A0A165JZT7-F1
#
_entry.id   AF-A0A165JZT7-F1
#
_cell.length_a   1.000
_cell.length_b   1.000
_cell.length_c   1.000
_cell.angle_alpha   90.00
_cell.angle_beta   90.00
_cell.angle_gamma   90.00
#
_symmetry.space_group_name_H-M   'P 1'
#
loop_
_entity.id
_entity.type
_entity.pdbx_description
1 polymer ?
#
loop_
_entity_poly.entity_id
_entity_poly.type
_entity_poly.pdbx_seq_one_letter_code
_entity_poly.pdbx_strand_id
1 'polypeptide(L)'
;MFSLIHKATFGRSLVSHASHGRPLIIIVRRGYAETAAVSSERRKPSKRIRELAQDLMERGAPKIEGDIARLSQSELVAWVNKIKQETDIDMPPTKTQLMLAQYMVEEGAPNADKLREGMTWRELSVWVDEAKNLGWKPPIYDPPLEVEQRHEPATAGELAYAREIAAYAGLEVPYDAEAAKRGEVADFIARARDELILQNKEPRGPAVPSGPATMGQKARLKKLGAELSPGLTWGEAYERLQKFHPNKGYKNKSSGSLASAKKETAKEVLEPEMVEESAEGGAAELNVGQESDKGPAV
;
A
#
# COMPACT_ATOMS: atom_id res chain seq x y z
N MET A 1 -30.86 19.20 48.58
CA MET A 1 -29.86 19.00 49.65
C MET A 1 -28.70 18.23 49.06
N PHE A 2 -27.49 18.76 49.27
CA PHE A 2 -26.15 18.23 48.99
C PHE A 2 -25.68 18.09 47.52
N SER A 3 -25.03 19.18 47.10
CA SER A 3 -23.99 19.31 46.08
C SER A 3 -22.70 18.61 46.53
N LEU A 4 -21.98 17.97 45.61
CA LEU A 4 -20.55 17.65 45.78
C LEU A 4 -19.79 17.93 44.48
N ILE A 5 -19.18 19.12 44.43
CA ILE A 5 -18.27 19.58 43.38
C ILE A 5 -16.85 19.20 43.80
N HIS A 6 -16.21 18.28 43.07
CA HIS A 6 -14.77 18.02 43.23
C HIS A 6 -13.96 19.02 42.39
N LYS A 7 -13.37 20.02 43.06
CA LYS A 7 -12.32 20.87 42.50
C LYS A 7 -10.99 20.13 42.60
N ALA A 8 -10.42 19.70 41.47
CA ALA A 8 -9.04 19.26 41.40
C ALA A 8 -8.14 20.48 41.13
N THR A 9 -7.25 20.79 42.08
CA THR A 9 -6.23 21.83 41.97
C THR A 9 -5.05 21.33 41.15
N PHE A 10 -4.74 22.06 40.08
CA PHE A 10 -3.58 21.87 39.21
C PHE A 10 -2.30 22.31 39.93
N GLY A 11 -1.48 21.37 40.39
CA GLY A 11 -0.13 21.63 40.90
C GLY A 11 0.85 21.83 39.75
N ARG A 12 1.25 23.08 39.48
CA ARG A 12 2.36 23.42 38.57
C ARG A 12 3.70 23.08 39.26
N SER A 13 4.32 21.97 38.86
CA SER A 13 5.72 21.68 39.18
C SER A 13 6.64 22.44 38.23
N LEU A 14 7.38 23.41 38.76
CA LEU A 14 8.47 24.10 38.07
C LEU A 14 9.71 23.21 38.13
N VAL A 15 9.92 22.38 37.11
CA VAL A 15 11.18 21.64 36.96
C VAL A 15 12.21 22.57 36.33
N SER A 16 13.21 22.88 37.13
CA SER A 16 14.39 23.68 36.77
C SER A 16 15.22 22.94 35.71
N HIS A 17 15.43 23.57 34.55
CA HIS A 17 16.32 23.06 33.50
C HIS A 17 17.78 23.22 33.93
N ALA A 18 18.40 22.15 34.45
CA ALA A 18 19.84 22.05 34.54
C ALA A 18 20.41 21.83 33.13
N SER A 19 21.04 22.87 32.57
CA SER A 19 21.82 22.85 31.35
C SER A 19 23.01 21.88 31.47
N HIS A 20 22.77 20.61 31.17
CA HIS A 20 23.82 19.62 31.01
C HIS A 20 24.56 19.91 29.71
N GLY A 21 25.84 20.23 29.85
CA GLY A 21 26.78 20.42 28.75
C GLY A 21 26.72 19.22 27.81
N ARG A 22 26.47 19.49 26.53
CA ARG A 22 26.52 18.46 25.48
C ARG A 22 27.95 17.92 25.42
N PRO A 23 28.19 16.63 25.68
CA PRO A 23 29.47 16.04 25.32
C PRO A 23 29.62 16.14 23.80
N LEU A 24 30.73 16.73 23.35
CA LEU A 24 31.17 16.66 21.96
C LEU A 24 31.35 15.17 21.62
N ILE A 25 30.33 14.57 21.01
CA ILE A 25 30.46 13.26 20.39
C ILE A 25 31.41 13.45 19.21
N ILE A 26 32.68 13.10 19.43
CA ILE A 26 33.67 12.97 18.36
C ILE A 26 33.16 11.84 17.46
N ILE A 27 32.45 12.21 16.39
CA ILE A 27 32.08 11.27 15.33
C ILE A 27 33.39 10.93 14.64
N VAL A 28 34.02 9.84 15.09
CA VAL A 28 35.10 9.19 14.35
C VAL A 28 34.50 8.78 13.01
N ARG A 29 34.75 9.61 11.98
CA ARG A 29 34.47 9.27 10.58
C ARG A 29 35.37 8.10 10.22
N ARG A 30 34.89 6.89 10.52
CA ARG A 30 35.47 5.65 10.00
C ARG A 30 35.35 5.75 8.48
N GLY A 31 36.49 5.97 7.82
CA GLY A 31 36.57 6.04 6.37
C GLY A 31 36.08 4.72 5.78
N TYR A 32 34.81 4.68 5.43
CA TYR A 32 34.37 3.75 4.41
C TYR A 32 35.11 4.20 3.16
N ALA A 33 36.02 3.36 2.66
CA ALA A 33 36.44 3.47 1.28
C ALA A 33 35.16 3.65 0.47
N GLU A 34 35.04 4.77 -0.22
CA GLU A 34 34.01 4.98 -1.23
C GLU A 34 34.15 3.80 -2.17
N THR A 35 33.34 2.76 -1.96
CA THR A 35 33.02 1.82 -3.01
C THR A 35 32.42 2.72 -4.07
N ALA A 36 33.22 3.06 -5.08
CA ALA A 36 32.84 3.90 -6.19
C ALA A 36 31.41 3.53 -6.52
N ALA A 37 30.49 4.47 -6.28
CA ALA A 37 29.07 4.26 -6.52
C ALA A 37 29.02 3.65 -7.91
N VAL A 38 28.69 2.35 -7.99
CA VAL A 38 28.62 1.62 -9.26
C VAL A 38 27.86 2.56 -10.12
N SER A 39 28.56 3.16 -11.08
CA SER A 39 28.02 4.32 -11.76
C SER A 39 26.67 3.85 -12.24
N SER A 40 25.63 4.65 -12.12
CA SER A 40 24.37 4.35 -12.81
C SER A 40 24.57 4.46 -14.33
N GLU A 41 25.73 3.99 -14.82
CA GLU A 41 26.10 3.58 -16.16
C GLU A 41 24.83 3.16 -16.84
N ARG A 42 24.48 4.01 -17.81
CA ARG A 42 23.25 4.06 -18.57
C ARG A 42 22.69 2.66 -18.77
N ARG A 43 21.88 2.21 -17.81
CA ARG A 43 21.27 0.89 -17.91
C ARG A 43 20.40 0.93 -19.14
N LYS A 44 20.62 -0.02 -20.04
CA LYS A 44 19.80 -0.14 -21.25
C LYS A 44 18.33 -0.27 -20.82
N PRO A 45 17.41 0.44 -21.50
CA PRO A 45 16.01 0.38 -21.16
C PRO A 45 15.46 -1.03 -21.37
N SER A 46 14.69 -1.52 -20.40
CA SER A 46 14.00 -2.80 -20.49
C SER A 46 13.06 -2.83 -21.70
N LYS A 47 12.78 -4.03 -22.23
CA LYS A 47 11.87 -4.19 -23.37
C LYS A 47 10.49 -3.57 -23.07
N ARG A 48 9.96 -3.86 -21.88
CA ARG A 48 8.64 -3.38 -21.41
C ARG A 48 8.51 -1.86 -21.41
N ILE A 49 9.53 -1.12 -20.96
CA ILE A 49 9.45 0.35 -20.93
C ILE A 49 9.54 0.96 -22.34
N ARG A 50 10.27 0.30 -23.27
CA ARG A 50 10.34 0.74 -24.67
C ARG A 50 9.02 0.52 -25.39
N GLU A 51 8.42 -0.66 -25.22
CA GLU A 51 7.09 -0.98 -25.76
C GLU A 51 6.03 0.01 -25.22
N LEU A 52 6.06 0.31 -23.91
CA LEU A 52 5.15 1.30 -23.32
C LEU A 52 5.36 2.71 -23.91
N ALA A 53 6.61 3.11 -24.12
CA ALA A 53 6.90 4.42 -24.70
C ALA A 53 6.45 4.53 -26.17
N GLN A 54 6.56 3.44 -26.93
CA GLN A 54 6.06 3.35 -28.31
C GLN A 54 4.54 3.43 -28.37
N ASP A 55 3.83 2.62 -27.56
CA ASP A 55 2.36 2.65 -27.48
C ASP A 55 1.84 4.05 -27.08
N LEU A 56 2.54 4.74 -26.17
CA LEU A 56 2.22 6.13 -25.83
C LEU A 56 2.34 7.08 -27.02
N MET A 57 3.41 6.98 -27.82
CA MET A 57 3.57 7.82 -29.01
C MET A 57 2.54 7.47 -30.11
N GLU A 58 2.19 6.20 -30.28
CA GLU A 58 1.14 5.75 -31.20
C GLU A 58 -0.23 6.32 -30.82
N ARG A 59 -0.48 6.52 -29.52
CA ARG A 59 -1.68 7.16 -28.96
C ARG A 59 -1.62 8.69 -28.94
N GLY A 60 -0.64 9.30 -29.60
CA GLY A 60 -0.53 10.75 -29.74
C GLY A 60 0.29 11.47 -28.68
N ALA A 61 1.07 10.75 -27.85
CA ALA A 61 2.03 11.41 -26.97
C ALA A 61 3.08 12.20 -27.78
N PRO A 62 3.57 13.33 -27.25
CA PRO A 62 4.68 14.07 -27.85
C PRO A 62 5.86 13.15 -28.18
N LYS A 63 6.45 13.29 -29.36
CA LYS A 63 7.62 12.47 -29.72
C LYS A 63 8.76 12.70 -28.72
N ILE A 64 9.44 11.61 -28.35
CA ILE A 64 10.63 11.70 -27.50
C ILE A 64 11.76 12.37 -28.29
N GLU A 65 12.46 13.30 -27.68
CA GLU A 65 13.68 13.87 -28.26
C GLU A 65 14.79 12.82 -28.30
N GLY A 66 15.08 12.32 -29.50
CA GLY A 66 16.14 11.34 -29.74
C GLY A 66 15.63 9.92 -30.00
N ASP A 67 16.58 9.01 -30.21
CA ASP A 67 16.30 7.60 -30.46
C ASP A 67 16.05 6.87 -29.12
N ILE A 68 14.89 6.21 -28.99
CA ILE A 68 14.51 5.40 -27.81
C ILE A 68 15.60 4.37 -27.46
N ALA A 69 16.31 3.84 -28.47
CA ALA A 69 17.38 2.88 -28.24
C ALA A 69 18.63 3.48 -27.56
N ARG A 70 18.79 4.81 -27.63
CA ARG A 70 19.94 5.54 -27.07
C ARG A 70 19.67 6.11 -25.68
N LEU A 71 18.41 6.23 -25.28
CA LEU A 71 18.03 6.72 -23.96
C LEU A 71 18.36 5.69 -22.88
N SER A 72 18.75 6.18 -21.71
CA SER A 72 18.89 5.36 -20.51
C SER A 72 17.51 4.95 -19.97
N GLN A 73 17.46 3.86 -19.19
CA GLN A 73 16.26 3.43 -18.48
C GLN A 73 15.64 4.56 -17.64
N SER A 74 16.45 5.39 -16.97
CA SER A 74 15.97 6.49 -16.14
C SER A 74 15.34 7.62 -16.94
N GLU A 75 15.95 8.01 -18.07
CA GLU A 75 15.40 9.05 -18.96
C GLU A 75 14.05 8.62 -19.53
N LEU A 76 13.95 7.36 -19.97
CA LEU A 76 12.71 6.84 -20.54
C LEU A 76 11.60 6.72 -19.49
N VAL A 77 11.92 6.30 -18.26
CA VAL A 77 10.96 6.29 -17.14
C VAL A 77 10.51 7.70 -16.77
N ALA A 78 11.43 8.67 -16.72
CA ALA A 78 11.10 10.06 -16.44
C ALA A 78 10.18 10.64 -17.51
N TRP A 79 10.46 10.37 -18.79
CA TRP A 79 9.58 10.78 -19.89
C TRP A 79 8.20 10.13 -19.79
N VAL A 80 8.10 8.81 -19.57
CA VAL A 80 6.81 8.13 -19.39
C VAL A 80 6.01 8.75 -18.24
N ASN A 81 6.66 9.03 -17.10
CA ASN A 81 6.00 9.67 -15.97
C ASN A 81 5.53 11.10 -16.30
N LYS A 82 6.32 11.87 -17.04
CA LYS A 82 5.95 13.21 -17.52
C LYS A 82 4.72 13.15 -18.42
N ILE A 83 4.70 12.26 -19.41
CA ILE A 83 3.53 12.07 -20.29
C ILE A 83 2.29 11.67 -19.48
N LYS A 84 2.44 10.73 -18.53
CA LYS A 84 1.35 10.33 -17.63
C LYS A 84 0.78 11.47 -16.80
N GLN A 85 1.57 12.51 -16.51
CA GLN A 85 1.16 13.68 -15.71
C GLN A 85 0.62 14.83 -16.58
N GLU A 86 1.26 15.11 -17.71
CA GLU A 86 0.99 16.31 -18.51
C GLU A 86 -0.04 16.09 -19.61
N THR A 87 -0.10 14.89 -20.18
CA THR A 87 -0.97 14.63 -21.35
C THR A 87 -2.25 13.95 -20.94
N ASP A 88 -3.39 14.45 -21.43
CA ASP A 88 -4.70 13.85 -21.22
C ASP A 88 -4.96 12.69 -22.19
N ILE A 89 -3.95 11.81 -22.31
CA ILE A 89 -4.05 10.64 -23.16
C ILE A 89 -4.88 9.60 -22.41
N ASP A 90 -5.99 9.20 -23.03
CA ASP A 90 -6.84 8.10 -22.60
C ASP A 90 -6.08 6.77 -22.74
N MET A 91 -5.18 6.52 -21.80
CA MET A 91 -4.53 5.23 -21.69
C MET A 91 -5.51 4.22 -21.11
N PRO A 92 -5.62 3.02 -21.69
CA PRO A 92 -6.35 1.95 -21.05
C PRO A 92 -5.65 1.57 -19.71
N PRO A 93 -6.43 1.13 -18.72
CA PRO A 93 -5.90 0.71 -17.44
C PRO A 93 -5.09 -0.57 -17.62
N THR A 94 -4.06 -0.74 -16.79
CA THR A 94 -3.24 -1.96 -16.84
C THR A 94 -4.01 -3.15 -16.29
N LYS A 95 -3.73 -4.37 -16.77
CA LYS A 95 -4.33 -5.62 -16.23
C LYS A 95 -4.23 -5.68 -14.70
N THR A 96 -3.09 -5.27 -14.13
CA THR A 96 -2.87 -5.23 -12.69
C THR A 96 -3.77 -4.23 -11.96
N GLN A 97 -4.04 -3.05 -12.53
CA GLN A 97 -4.97 -2.09 -11.93
C GLN A 97 -6.41 -2.56 -12.02
N LEU A 98 -6.81 -3.18 -13.14
CA LEU A 98 -8.14 -3.77 -13.28
C LEU A 98 -8.35 -4.88 -12.25
N MET A 99 -7.38 -5.78 -12.09
CA MET A 99 -7.42 -6.81 -11.06
C MET A 99 -7.48 -6.21 -9.65
N LEU A 100 -6.68 -5.17 -9.37
CA LEU A 100 -6.74 -4.48 -8.08
C LEU A 100 -8.11 -3.85 -7.84
N ALA A 101 -8.70 -3.20 -8.83
CA ALA A 101 -10.00 -2.57 -8.70
C ALA A 101 -11.12 -3.59 -8.51
N GLN A 102 -11.11 -4.70 -9.25
CA GLN A 102 -12.03 -5.82 -9.05
C GLN A 102 -11.92 -6.37 -7.62
N TYR A 103 -10.69 -6.61 -7.17
CA TYR A 103 -10.42 -7.06 -5.81
C TYR A 103 -10.91 -6.06 -4.75
N MET A 104 -10.67 -4.75 -4.97
CA MET A 104 -11.19 -3.69 -4.09
C MET A 104 -12.72 -3.74 -4.00
N VAL A 105 -13.42 -3.94 -5.12
CA VAL A 105 -14.89 -4.07 -5.13
C VAL A 105 -15.36 -5.31 -4.37
N GLU A 106 -14.69 -6.46 -4.56
CA GLU A 106 -14.99 -7.70 -3.83
C GLU A 106 -14.83 -7.53 -2.30
N GLU A 107 -13.83 -6.77 -1.87
CA GLU A 107 -13.58 -6.42 -0.46
C GLU A 107 -14.44 -5.26 0.06
N GLY A 108 -15.44 -4.82 -0.70
CA GLY A 108 -16.36 -3.77 -0.27
C GLY A 108 -15.74 -2.36 -0.23
N ALA A 109 -14.84 -2.04 -1.16
CA ALA A 109 -14.30 -0.69 -1.30
C ALA A 109 -15.44 0.33 -1.48
N PRO A 110 -15.31 1.51 -0.84
CA PRO A 110 -16.29 2.57 -0.98
C PRO A 110 -16.34 3.07 -2.43
N ASN A 111 -17.52 3.51 -2.87
CA ASN A 111 -17.78 4.00 -4.22
C ASN A 111 -17.56 2.97 -5.34
N ALA A 112 -17.82 1.69 -5.09
CA ALA A 112 -17.75 0.65 -6.12
C ALA A 112 -18.67 0.94 -7.33
N ASP A 113 -19.77 1.65 -7.12
CA ASP A 113 -20.71 2.13 -8.13
C ASP A 113 -20.10 3.12 -9.13
N LYS A 114 -19.03 3.83 -8.75
CA LYS A 114 -18.31 4.72 -9.67
C LYS A 114 -17.43 3.96 -10.67
N LEU A 115 -17.10 2.69 -10.42
CA LEU A 115 -16.27 1.89 -11.30
C LEU A 115 -17.07 1.53 -12.56
N ARG A 116 -16.59 1.96 -13.74
CA ARG A 116 -17.24 1.70 -15.03
C ARG A 116 -16.31 0.97 -15.99
N GLU A 117 -16.90 0.17 -16.89
CA GLU A 117 -16.14 -0.41 -18.01
C GLU A 117 -15.59 0.71 -18.90
N GLY A 118 -14.33 0.57 -19.33
CA GLY A 118 -13.66 1.56 -20.17
C GLY A 118 -13.05 2.76 -19.44
N MET A 119 -13.00 2.76 -18.09
CA MET A 119 -12.25 3.79 -17.35
C MET A 119 -10.81 3.89 -17.84
N THR A 120 -10.29 5.11 -17.95
CA THR A 120 -8.88 5.32 -18.28
C THR A 120 -7.97 4.94 -17.11
N TRP A 121 -6.68 4.77 -17.38
CA TRP A 121 -5.64 4.55 -16.39
C TRP A 121 -5.66 5.62 -15.28
N ARG A 122 -5.93 6.88 -15.64
CA ARG A 122 -6.00 8.01 -14.71
C ARG A 122 -7.24 7.93 -13.85
N GLU A 123 -8.42 7.77 -14.46
CA GLU A 123 -9.68 7.65 -13.74
C GLU A 123 -9.64 6.51 -12.73
N LEU A 124 -9.13 5.34 -13.14
CA LEU A 124 -9.00 4.20 -12.27
C LEU A 124 -8.00 4.45 -11.13
N SER A 125 -6.90 5.17 -11.39
CA SER A 125 -5.93 5.53 -10.35
C SER A 125 -6.53 6.50 -9.34
N VAL A 126 -7.28 7.51 -9.81
CA VAL A 126 -8.00 8.46 -8.95
C VAL A 126 -9.03 7.72 -8.10
N TRP A 127 -9.81 6.80 -8.69
CA TRP A 127 -10.77 5.99 -7.96
C TRP A 127 -10.09 5.12 -6.87
N VAL A 128 -8.97 4.47 -7.19
CA VAL A 128 -8.19 3.68 -6.22
C VAL A 128 -7.69 4.57 -5.07
N ASP A 129 -7.22 5.78 -5.36
CA ASP A 129 -6.72 6.70 -4.33
C ASP A 129 -7.86 7.31 -3.49
N GLU A 130 -9.02 7.62 -4.08
CA GLU A 130 -10.24 7.99 -3.36
C GLU A 130 -10.66 6.90 -2.38
N ALA A 131 -10.71 5.64 -2.84
CA ALA A 131 -11.08 4.52 -1.99
C ALA A 131 -10.11 4.36 -0.80
N LYS A 132 -8.79 4.51 -1.02
CA LYS A 132 -7.80 4.52 0.08
C LYS A 132 -8.02 5.67 1.05
N ASN A 133 -8.29 6.87 0.55
CA ASN A 133 -8.55 8.05 1.37
C ASN A 133 -9.82 7.91 2.21
N LEU A 134 -10.80 7.15 1.72
CA LEU A 134 -12.02 6.79 2.44
C LEU A 134 -11.82 5.63 3.44
N GLY A 135 -10.58 5.21 3.66
CA GLY A 135 -10.23 4.23 4.69
C GLY A 135 -10.13 2.81 4.18
N TRP A 136 -10.28 2.55 2.87
CA TRP A 136 -9.92 1.25 2.32
C TRP A 136 -8.43 1.02 2.53
N LYS A 137 -8.09 -0.08 3.20
CA LYS A 137 -6.71 -0.48 3.43
C LYS A 137 -6.45 -1.73 2.58
N PRO A 138 -5.42 -1.72 1.73
CA PRO A 138 -5.03 -2.96 1.06
C PRO A 138 -4.73 -4.02 2.13
N PRO A 139 -5.08 -5.29 1.88
CA PRO A 139 -4.66 -6.38 2.73
C PRO A 139 -3.15 -6.29 2.89
N ILE A 140 -2.70 -6.19 4.14
CA ILE A 140 -1.30 -5.87 4.45
C ILE A 140 -0.36 -6.99 3.95
N TYR A 141 -0.89 -8.18 3.72
CA TYR A 141 -0.07 -9.38 3.72
C TYR A 141 -0.02 -10.21 2.44
N ASP A 142 -0.96 -10.10 1.48
CA ASP A 142 -0.83 -10.87 0.24
C ASP A 142 -1.29 -10.09 -1.01
N PRO A 143 -0.49 -10.11 -2.10
CA PRO A 143 -0.99 -9.69 -3.41
C PRO A 143 -2.13 -10.64 -3.82
N PRO A 144 -3.19 -10.13 -4.46
CA PRO A 144 -4.27 -10.98 -4.93
C PRO A 144 -3.71 -12.03 -5.88
N LEU A 145 -4.02 -13.31 -5.61
CA LEU A 145 -3.74 -14.40 -6.53
C LEU A 145 -4.46 -14.12 -7.85
N GLU A 146 -3.81 -14.44 -8.99
CA GLU A 146 -4.51 -14.35 -10.27
C GLU A 146 -5.69 -15.34 -10.29
N VAL A 147 -6.78 -15.00 -11.00
CA VAL A 147 -8.00 -15.82 -11.06
C VAL A 147 -7.67 -17.26 -11.46
N GLU A 148 -6.75 -17.44 -12.41
CA GLU A 148 -6.26 -18.76 -12.84
C GLU A 148 -5.58 -19.52 -11.69
N GLN A 149 -4.75 -18.84 -10.90
CA GLN A 149 -4.02 -19.43 -9.78
C GLN A 149 -4.95 -19.85 -8.65
N ARG A 150 -6.09 -19.16 -8.45
CA ARG A 150 -7.05 -19.50 -7.39
C ARG A 150 -7.63 -20.90 -7.55
N HIS A 151 -7.65 -21.44 -8.77
CA HIS A 151 -8.15 -22.79 -9.06
C HIS A 151 -7.08 -23.88 -9.03
N GLU A 152 -5.80 -23.51 -8.95
CA GLU A 152 -4.71 -24.48 -8.85
C GLU A 152 -4.75 -25.22 -7.49
N PRO A 153 -4.26 -26.48 -7.42
CA PRO A 153 -4.06 -27.18 -6.16
C PRO A 153 -3.11 -26.40 -5.24
N ALA A 154 -3.42 -26.35 -3.95
CA ALA A 154 -2.58 -25.70 -2.96
C ALA A 154 -1.21 -26.37 -2.84
N THR A 155 -0.16 -25.56 -2.72
CA THR A 155 1.19 -26.11 -2.51
C THR A 155 1.32 -26.63 -1.08
N ALA A 156 2.16 -27.65 -0.88
CA ALA A 156 2.41 -28.20 0.46
C ALA A 156 2.90 -27.15 1.46
N GLY A 157 3.62 -26.11 0.99
CA GLY A 157 4.05 -24.98 1.80
C GLY A 157 2.92 -24.07 2.24
N GLU A 158 1.99 -23.74 1.34
CA GLU A 158 0.79 -22.94 1.67
C GLU A 158 -0.09 -23.69 2.67
N LEU A 159 -0.31 -25.00 2.47
CA LEU A 159 -1.07 -25.84 3.40
C LEU A 159 -0.42 -25.93 4.79
N ALA A 160 0.90 -26.08 4.86
CA ALA A 160 1.63 -26.09 6.12
C ALA A 160 1.50 -24.74 6.84
N TYR A 161 1.70 -23.63 6.12
CA TYR A 161 1.56 -22.28 6.68
C TYR A 161 0.13 -22.01 7.17
N ALA A 162 -0.89 -22.43 6.41
CA ALA A 162 -2.28 -22.31 6.81
C ALA A 162 -2.60 -23.10 8.08
N ARG A 163 -2.04 -24.30 8.25
CA ARG A 163 -2.18 -25.08 9.50
C ARG A 163 -1.48 -24.39 10.68
N GLU A 164 -0.29 -23.85 10.47
CA GLU A 164 0.44 -23.11 11.51
C GLU A 164 -0.33 -21.87 11.98
N ILE A 165 -0.85 -21.07 11.03
CA ILE A 165 -1.60 -19.86 11.39
C ILE A 165 -2.95 -20.18 12.03
N ALA A 166 -3.61 -21.25 11.58
CA ALA A 166 -4.84 -21.75 12.20
C ALA A 166 -4.60 -22.15 13.66
N ALA A 167 -3.57 -22.96 13.92
CA ALA A 167 -3.22 -23.38 15.27
C ALA A 167 -2.88 -22.18 16.17
N TYR A 168 -2.21 -21.15 15.64
CA TYR A 168 -1.87 -19.94 16.38
C TYR A 168 -3.08 -19.03 16.67
N ALA A 169 -4.03 -18.97 15.73
CA ALA A 169 -5.30 -18.25 15.85
C ALA A 169 -6.35 -19.02 16.68
N GLY A 170 -6.16 -20.32 16.89
CA GLY A 170 -7.17 -21.19 17.53
C GLY A 170 -8.34 -21.54 16.61
N LEU A 171 -8.10 -21.60 15.29
CA LEU A 171 -9.09 -21.93 14.27
C LEU A 171 -8.87 -23.35 13.73
N GLU A 172 -9.95 -23.96 13.26
CA GLU A 172 -9.89 -25.22 12.51
C GLU A 172 -9.81 -24.95 11.00
N VAL A 173 -9.07 -25.80 10.28
CA VAL A 173 -8.91 -25.67 8.83
C VAL A 173 -10.15 -26.24 8.15
N PRO A 174 -10.90 -25.46 7.34
CA PRO A 174 -12.24 -25.85 6.86
C PRO A 174 -12.22 -26.69 5.57
N TYR A 175 -11.05 -27.07 5.06
CA TYR A 175 -10.88 -27.78 3.79
C TYR A 175 -10.05 -29.05 3.95
N ASP A 176 -10.28 -30.00 3.04
CA ASP A 176 -9.43 -31.18 2.90
C ASP A 176 -8.11 -30.80 2.22
N ALA A 177 -6.99 -31.17 2.83
CA ALA A 177 -5.66 -30.79 2.37
C ALA A 177 -5.28 -31.39 1.01
N GLU A 178 -5.88 -32.53 0.62
CA GLU A 178 -5.60 -33.16 -0.66
C GLU A 178 -6.36 -32.51 -1.83
N ALA A 179 -7.51 -31.90 -1.54
CA ALA A 179 -8.39 -31.27 -2.53
C ALA A 179 -8.36 -29.73 -2.51
N ALA A 180 -7.69 -29.14 -1.52
CA ALA A 180 -7.67 -27.70 -1.30
C ALA A 180 -7.07 -26.93 -2.48
N LYS A 181 -7.75 -25.87 -2.89
CA LYS A 181 -7.27 -24.95 -3.92
C LYS A 181 -6.50 -23.79 -3.30
N ARG A 182 -5.57 -23.21 -4.07
CA ARG A 182 -4.78 -22.05 -3.61
C ARG A 182 -5.65 -20.87 -3.17
N GLY A 183 -6.74 -20.62 -3.89
CA GLY A 183 -7.70 -19.56 -3.53
C GLY A 183 -8.32 -19.78 -2.14
N GLU A 184 -8.81 -21.00 -1.88
CA GLU A 184 -9.43 -21.37 -0.60
C GLU A 184 -8.44 -21.26 0.57
N VAL A 185 -7.21 -21.72 0.36
CA VAL A 185 -6.14 -21.62 1.36
C VAL A 185 -5.76 -20.17 1.64
N ALA A 186 -5.64 -19.34 0.59
CA ALA A 186 -5.32 -17.92 0.74
C ALA A 186 -6.44 -17.15 1.49
N ASP A 187 -7.70 -17.40 1.14
CA ASP A 187 -8.85 -16.77 1.80
C ASP A 187 -8.92 -17.17 3.28
N PHE A 188 -8.61 -18.43 3.59
CA PHE A 188 -8.55 -18.91 4.97
C PHE A 188 -7.38 -18.29 5.75
N ILE A 189 -6.19 -18.19 5.14
CA ILE A 189 -5.04 -17.50 5.76
C ILE A 189 -5.43 -16.05 6.08
N ALA A 190 -6.05 -15.32 5.13
CA ALA A 190 -6.50 -13.96 5.35
C ALA A 190 -7.44 -13.84 6.56
N ARG A 191 -8.47 -14.70 6.63
CA ARG A 191 -9.39 -14.77 7.77
C ARG A 191 -8.68 -15.08 9.09
N ALA A 192 -7.72 -16.01 9.08
CA ALA A 192 -6.95 -16.34 10.28
C ALA A 192 -6.10 -15.14 10.75
N ARG A 193 -5.59 -14.31 9.83
CA ARG A 193 -4.89 -13.06 10.20
C ARG A 193 -5.82 -12.05 10.82
N ASP A 194 -7.02 -11.88 10.28
CA ASP A 194 -8.02 -10.97 10.85
C ASP A 194 -8.40 -11.39 12.27
N GLU A 195 -8.58 -12.69 12.49
CA GLU A 195 -8.82 -13.25 13.82
C GLU A 195 -7.63 -12.96 14.78
N LEU A 196 -6.38 -13.08 14.31
CA LEU A 196 -5.22 -12.71 15.12
C LEU A 196 -5.21 -11.21 15.48
N ILE A 197 -5.64 -10.34 14.57
CA ILE A 197 -5.77 -8.90 14.83
C ILE A 197 -6.83 -8.65 15.90
N LEU A 198 -7.99 -9.31 15.82
CA LEU A 198 -9.05 -9.23 16.83
C LEU A 198 -8.55 -9.70 18.22
N GLN A 199 -7.69 -10.71 18.24
CA GLN A 199 -7.04 -11.21 19.46
C GLN A 199 -5.85 -10.36 19.96
N ASN A 200 -5.53 -9.23 19.31
CA ASN A 200 -4.35 -8.40 19.56
C ASN A 200 -3.01 -9.17 19.45
N LYS A 201 -2.93 -10.15 18.55
CA LYS A 201 -1.72 -10.93 18.23
C LYS A 201 -1.07 -10.42 16.93
N GLU A 202 0.17 -10.85 16.68
CA GLU A 202 0.83 -10.54 15.41
C GLU A 202 0.15 -11.26 14.23
N PRO A 203 -0.34 -10.55 13.20
CA PRO A 203 -1.06 -11.13 12.06
C PRO A 203 -0.19 -12.00 11.15
N ARG A 204 1.14 -11.94 11.29
CA ARG A 204 2.03 -12.81 10.51
C ARG A 204 2.01 -14.26 11.00
N GLY A 205 1.37 -14.52 12.14
CA GLY A 205 1.44 -15.79 12.85
C GLY A 205 2.61 -15.79 13.83
N PRO A 206 3.08 -16.97 14.26
CA PRO A 206 4.26 -17.05 15.12
C PRO A 206 5.48 -16.43 14.41
N ALA A 207 6.32 -15.73 15.16
CA ALA A 207 7.52 -15.04 14.63
C ALA A 207 8.48 -15.99 13.88
N VAL A 208 8.36 -17.29 14.13
CA VAL A 208 9.20 -18.35 13.61
C VAL A 208 8.29 -19.51 13.13
N PRO A 209 8.11 -19.67 11.80
CA PRO A 209 7.55 -20.88 11.21
C PRO A 209 8.31 -22.13 11.68
N SER A 210 7.56 -23.21 11.91
CA SER A 210 8.12 -24.49 12.40
C SER A 210 8.68 -25.38 11.27
N GLY A 211 8.51 -24.95 10.01
CA GLY A 211 8.96 -25.68 8.83
C GLY A 211 10.48 -25.69 8.59
N PRO A 212 10.95 -26.48 7.59
CA PRO A 212 12.36 -26.51 7.20
C PRO A 212 12.81 -25.15 6.64
N ALA A 213 14.09 -24.84 6.79
CA ALA A 213 14.65 -23.61 6.24
C ALA A 213 14.50 -23.57 4.71
N THR A 214 14.08 -22.41 4.20
CA THR A 214 13.92 -22.17 2.76
C THR A 214 15.26 -22.30 2.04
N MET A 215 15.23 -22.66 0.75
CA MET A 215 16.44 -22.73 -0.07
C MET A 215 17.19 -21.39 -0.12
N GLY A 216 16.46 -20.27 -0.10
CA GLY A 216 17.04 -18.93 -0.02
C GLY A 216 17.80 -18.69 1.29
N GLN A 217 17.23 -19.07 2.44
CA GLN A 217 17.92 -18.98 3.74
C GLN A 217 19.17 -19.87 3.77
N LYS A 218 19.05 -21.14 3.33
CA LYS A 218 20.19 -22.08 3.26
C LYS A 218 21.31 -21.55 2.36
N ALA A 219 20.98 -21.06 1.17
CA ALA A 219 21.95 -20.48 0.25
C ALA A 219 22.61 -19.23 0.83
N ARG A 220 21.85 -18.36 1.51
CA ARG A 220 22.38 -17.16 2.17
C ARG A 220 23.31 -17.51 3.33
N LEU A 221 22.93 -18.46 4.18
CA LEU A 221 23.78 -18.97 5.27
C LEU A 221 25.08 -19.58 4.73
N LYS A 222 25.01 -20.37 3.65
CA LYS A 222 26.20 -20.92 2.98
C LYS A 222 27.12 -19.82 2.45
N LYS A 223 26.57 -18.76 1.84
CA LYS A 223 27.35 -17.60 1.38
C LYS A 223 28.03 -16.84 2.52
N LEU A 224 27.45 -16.87 3.71
CA LEU A 224 28.01 -16.27 4.92
C LEU A 224 29.01 -17.19 5.65
N GLY A 225 29.32 -18.36 5.09
CA GLY A 225 30.24 -19.33 5.68
C GLY A 225 29.66 -20.10 6.87
N ALA A 226 28.34 -20.08 7.05
CA ALA A 226 27.68 -20.84 8.12
C ALA A 226 27.56 -22.32 7.73
N GLU A 227 27.84 -23.21 8.66
CA GLU A 227 27.59 -24.65 8.50
C GLU A 227 26.08 -24.92 8.47
N LEU A 228 25.64 -25.73 7.49
CA LEU A 228 24.25 -26.10 7.32
C LEU A 228 24.00 -27.48 7.95
N SER A 229 23.24 -27.51 9.04
CA SER A 229 22.80 -28.76 9.65
C SER A 229 21.75 -29.44 8.73
N PRO A 230 21.84 -30.77 8.51
CA PRO A 230 20.76 -31.50 7.85
C PRO A 230 19.51 -31.40 8.72
N GLY A 231 18.40 -30.92 8.16
CA GLY A 231 17.16 -30.65 8.92
C GLY A 231 17.06 -29.26 9.54
N LEU A 232 17.97 -28.32 9.21
CA LEU A 232 17.90 -26.93 9.68
C LEU A 232 16.49 -26.35 9.50
N THR A 233 15.86 -25.97 10.61
CA THR A 233 14.52 -25.37 10.63
C THR A 233 14.56 -23.91 10.19
N TRP A 234 13.42 -23.37 9.78
CA TRP A 234 13.29 -21.97 9.40
C TRP A 234 13.71 -21.04 10.54
N GLY A 235 13.28 -21.36 11.76
CA GLY A 235 13.64 -20.62 12.98
C GLY A 235 15.12 -20.55 13.24
N GLU A 236 15.77 -21.70 13.29
CA GLU A 236 17.22 -21.77 13.48
C GLU A 236 17.96 -21.02 12.36
N ALA A 237 17.50 -21.15 11.10
CA ALA A 237 18.09 -20.44 9.99
C ALA A 237 17.92 -18.92 10.11
N TYR A 238 16.74 -18.46 10.54
CA TYR A 238 16.45 -17.05 10.75
C TYR A 238 17.29 -16.46 11.90
N GLU A 239 17.37 -17.14 13.03
CA GLU A 239 18.23 -16.75 14.15
C GLU A 239 19.70 -16.70 13.75
N ARG A 240 20.20 -17.69 13.01
CA ARG A 240 21.57 -17.68 12.48
C ARG A 240 21.78 -16.48 11.55
N LEU A 241 20.85 -16.20 10.64
CA LEU A 241 20.95 -15.04 9.73
C LEU A 241 20.93 -13.70 10.49
N GLN A 242 20.12 -13.58 11.55
CA GLN A 242 20.14 -12.41 12.42
C GLN A 242 21.49 -12.24 13.13
N LYS A 243 22.15 -13.33 13.56
CA LYS A 243 23.51 -13.26 14.17
C LYS A 243 24.57 -12.74 13.20
N PHE A 244 24.46 -13.03 11.90
CA PHE A 244 25.39 -12.50 10.88
C PHE A 244 25.09 -11.05 10.48
N HIS A 245 23.87 -10.59 10.69
CA HIS A 245 23.46 -9.20 10.49
C HIS A 245 22.74 -8.68 11.73
N PRO A 246 23.43 -8.53 12.88
CA PRO A 246 22.81 -7.94 14.05
C PRO A 246 22.39 -6.55 13.62
N ASN A 247 21.08 -6.31 13.57
CA ASN A 247 20.43 -5.11 13.07
C ASN A 247 21.37 -3.89 13.10
N LYS A 248 22.04 -3.60 11.98
CA LYS A 248 22.24 -2.19 11.63
C LYS A 248 20.83 -1.72 11.36
N GLY A 249 20.13 -1.36 12.44
CA GLY A 249 18.75 -0.93 12.36
C GLY A 249 18.71 0.03 11.21
N TYR A 250 17.88 -0.28 10.21
CA TYR A 250 17.33 0.75 9.38
C TYR A 250 16.62 1.67 10.36
N LYS A 251 17.39 2.60 10.97
CA LYS A 251 16.86 3.84 11.49
C LYS A 251 16.23 4.40 10.24
N ASN A 252 14.94 4.14 10.07
CA ASN A 252 14.07 4.99 9.31
C ASN A 252 14.33 6.36 9.91
N LYS A 253 15.28 7.08 9.32
CA LYS A 253 15.31 8.53 9.42
C LYS A 253 13.97 8.88 8.80
N SER A 254 12.94 8.97 9.63
CA SER A 254 11.76 9.74 9.29
C SER A 254 12.36 11.05 8.81
N SER A 255 12.33 11.27 7.51
CA SER A 255 12.50 12.58 6.94
C SER A 255 11.42 13.42 7.60
N GLY A 256 11.77 14.04 8.72
CA GLY A 256 10.94 15.03 9.35
C GLY A 256 10.77 16.11 8.31
N SER A 257 9.61 16.12 7.67
CA SER A 257 9.09 17.27 6.96
C SER A 257 8.92 18.38 8.00
N LEU A 258 10.01 19.08 8.29
CA LEU A 258 9.99 20.42 8.81
C LEU A 258 9.59 21.33 7.66
N ALA A 259 8.30 21.49 7.46
CA ALA A 259 7.70 22.61 6.74
C ALA A 259 6.35 22.95 7.38
N SER A 260 6.35 23.20 8.69
CA SER A 260 5.30 24.02 9.30
C SER A 260 5.53 25.46 8.87
N ALA A 261 4.95 25.82 7.73
CA ALA A 261 4.81 27.21 7.35
C ALA A 261 4.03 27.94 8.44
N LYS A 262 4.66 28.97 9.03
CA LYS A 262 3.99 30.03 9.77
C LYS A 262 2.87 30.57 8.89
N LYS A 263 1.62 30.26 9.21
CA LYS A 263 0.48 31.04 8.74
C LYS A 263 0.32 32.19 9.75
N GLU A 264 0.95 33.31 9.42
CA GLU A 264 0.63 34.59 10.04
C GLU A 264 -0.85 34.86 9.78
N THR A 265 -1.66 34.77 10.83
CA THR A 265 -3.00 35.33 10.88
C THR A 265 -2.88 36.84 10.87
N ALA A 266 -2.90 37.42 9.67
CA ALA A 266 -3.27 38.82 9.49
C ALA A 266 -4.76 38.94 9.80
N LYS A 267 -5.08 39.67 10.87
CA LYS A 267 -6.39 40.28 11.08
C LYS A 267 -6.57 41.30 9.96
N GLU A 268 -7.40 40.99 8.98
CA GLU A 268 -8.00 42.02 8.14
C GLU A 268 -9.48 42.11 8.47
N VAL A 269 -9.81 43.26 9.04
CA VAL A 269 -11.13 43.78 9.31
C VAL A 269 -11.83 43.99 7.97
N LEU A 270 -12.98 43.37 7.80
CA LEU A 270 -13.98 43.83 6.83
C LEU A 270 -15.36 43.45 7.39
N GLU A 271 -16.00 44.44 8.00
CA GLU A 271 -17.45 44.49 8.13
C GLU A 271 -18.06 44.33 6.73
N PRO A 272 -19.20 43.65 6.65
CA PRO A 272 -20.30 44.35 6.03
C PRO A 272 -21.57 44.30 6.87
N GLU A 273 -22.20 45.46 6.88
CA GLU A 273 -23.53 45.76 7.38
C GLU A 273 -24.60 44.76 6.94
N MET A 274 -25.59 44.67 7.82
CA MET A 274 -26.95 44.22 7.64
C MET A 274 -27.54 44.52 6.24
N VAL A 275 -28.28 43.56 5.68
CA VAL A 275 -29.65 43.80 5.17
C VAL A 275 -30.46 42.52 5.39
N GLU A 276 -31.42 42.58 6.31
CA GLU A 276 -32.63 41.76 6.27
C GLU A 276 -33.44 42.17 5.04
N GLU A 277 -33.86 41.24 4.18
CA GLU A 277 -35.12 41.42 3.46
C GLU A 277 -35.77 40.10 3.06
N SER A 278 -36.99 39.93 3.57
CA SER A 278 -38.01 38.94 3.22
C SER A 278 -38.47 39.03 1.76
N ALA A 279 -38.78 37.88 1.16
CA ALA A 279 -39.91 37.63 0.25
C ALA A 279 -39.84 36.13 -0.11
N GLU A 280 -40.72 35.25 0.35
CA GLU A 280 -42.15 35.14 0.02
C GLU A 280 -42.42 35.12 -1.49
N GLY A 281 -42.88 33.97 -1.99
CA GLY A 281 -43.60 33.86 -3.26
C GLY A 281 -43.10 32.78 -4.21
N GLY A 282 -43.99 31.85 -4.57
CA GLY A 282 -43.90 31.18 -5.87
C GLY A 282 -44.16 29.68 -5.89
N ALA A 283 -45.41 29.28 -5.60
CA ALA A 283 -45.97 28.03 -6.12
C ALA A 283 -46.19 28.15 -7.64
N ALA A 284 -45.82 27.11 -8.39
CA ALA A 284 -46.39 26.75 -9.70
C ALA A 284 -45.97 25.29 -9.95
N GLU A 285 -46.85 24.33 -9.67
CA GLU A 285 -47.84 23.77 -10.60
C GLU A 285 -47.24 23.05 -11.82
N LEU A 286 -47.57 21.75 -11.86
CA LEU A 286 -48.01 21.00 -13.04
C LEU A 286 -47.11 21.01 -14.27
N ASN A 287 -46.50 19.86 -14.55
CA ASN A 287 -46.71 19.30 -15.87
C ASN A 287 -46.97 17.80 -15.84
N VAL A 288 -48.24 17.48 -16.11
CA VAL A 288 -48.78 16.18 -16.45
C VAL A 288 -48.33 15.87 -17.88
N GLY A 289 -47.60 14.78 -18.06
CA GLY A 289 -47.33 14.17 -19.36
C GLY A 289 -47.76 12.71 -19.35
N GLN A 290 -49.06 12.47 -19.56
CA GLN A 290 -49.55 11.31 -20.31
C GLN A 290 -48.77 11.27 -21.66
N GLU A 291 -48.55 10.16 -22.35
CA GLU A 291 -49.52 9.16 -22.77
C GLU A 291 -48.79 8.13 -23.65
N SER A 292 -49.31 6.90 -23.67
CA SER A 292 -49.28 5.94 -24.79
C SER A 292 -47.90 5.35 -25.21
N ASP A 293 -47.78 4.12 -25.70
CA ASP A 293 -48.77 3.24 -26.29
C ASP A 293 -48.34 1.77 -26.21
N LYS A 294 -49.33 0.91 -26.31
CA LYS A 294 -49.27 -0.55 -26.37
C LYS A 294 -48.58 -1.01 -27.66
N GLY A 295 -47.86 -2.12 -27.58
CA GLY A 295 -47.51 -2.96 -28.73
C GLY A 295 -47.59 -4.44 -28.33
N PRO A 296 -48.41 -5.27 -29.00
CA PRO A 296 -48.75 -6.61 -28.54
C PRO A 296 -47.75 -7.69 -28.98
N ALA A 297 -47.90 -8.83 -28.32
CA ALA A 297 -47.26 -10.11 -28.59
C ALA A 297 -47.40 -10.59 -30.04
N VAL A 298 -46.31 -11.21 -30.51
CA VAL A 298 -46.30 -12.40 -31.37
C VAL A 298 -45.25 -13.35 -30.81
#